data_AF-A0A8H7EUJ7-F1
#
_entry.id   AF-A0A8H7EUJ7-F1
#
_cell.length_a   1.000
_cell.length_b   1.000
_cell.length_c   1.000
_cell.angle_alpha   90.00
_cell.angle_beta   90.00
_cell.angle_gamma   90.00
#
_symmetry.space_group_name_H-M   'P 1'
#
loop_
_entity.id
_entity.type
_entity.pdbx_description
1 polymer ?
#
loop_
_entity_poly.entity_id
_entity_poly.type
_entity_poly.pdbx_seq_one_letter_code
_entity_poly.pdbx_strand_id
1 'polypeptide(L)'
;MAENEIDERCDDDVFQIQPSGYSYDSKKEILAARRVERLDAIRQTIATKYPQVAIHVVALDVRHKQQIDQVVSELPESYKHIDVLVNNAGMVLGLDHLVDVNEEEFDTMFATNVKGLVFLTQAILPGMKARQTGHIINIGSVAGKQSYPGGSIYCATKHAVDAITKALTYELVDTPIRVSQICPGLVDTEFSTVRFRGDKEKADNVYKGIQPLVGQDIGNEN
;
A
#
# COMPACT_ATOMS: atom_id res chain seq x y z
N MET A 1 -13.53 34.29 2.34
CA MET A 1 -12.74 33.36 1.52
C MET A 1 -11.77 32.69 2.48
N ALA A 2 -12.13 31.49 2.94
CA ALA A 2 -11.23 30.64 3.70
C ALA A 2 -10.96 29.46 2.76
N GLU A 3 -9.74 29.42 2.24
CA GLU A 3 -9.23 28.31 1.44
C GLU A 3 -9.16 27.10 2.38
N ASN A 4 -10.04 26.12 2.14
CA ASN A 4 -9.86 24.79 2.69
C ASN A 4 -8.69 24.16 1.90
N GLU A 5 -7.47 24.32 2.40
CA GLU A 5 -6.35 23.47 2.00
C GLU A 5 -6.70 22.04 2.45
N ILE A 6 -7.13 21.24 1.46
CA ILE A 6 -7.23 19.79 1.62
C ILE A 6 -5.78 19.30 1.69
N ASP A 7 -5.40 18.74 2.82
CA ASP A 7 -4.10 18.12 3.05
C ASP A 7 -3.83 17.03 1.99
N GLU A 8 -2.95 17.31 1.02
CA GLU A 8 -2.66 16.47 -0.15
C GLU A 8 -1.77 15.25 0.16
N ARG A 9 -1.52 14.96 1.44
CA ARG A 9 -0.76 13.79 1.87
C ARG A 9 -1.49 12.50 1.49
N CYS A 10 -0.95 11.78 0.52
CA CYS A 10 -1.50 10.51 0.06
C CYS A 10 -1.40 9.47 1.20
N ASP A 11 -2.53 8.93 1.63
CA ASP A 11 -2.61 8.02 2.77
C ASP A 11 -2.09 6.61 2.42
N ASP A 12 -1.15 6.09 3.22
CA ASP A 12 -0.53 4.76 3.05
C ASP A 12 -1.50 3.58 3.25
N ASP A 13 -2.76 3.86 3.62
CA ASP A 13 -3.79 2.84 3.74
C ASP A 13 -4.55 2.62 2.41
N VAL A 14 -4.35 3.43 1.35
CA VAL A 14 -5.17 3.35 0.13
C VAL A 14 -4.62 2.29 -0.83
N PHE A 15 -5.44 1.29 -1.14
CA PHE A 15 -5.15 0.30 -2.17
C PHE A 15 -5.74 0.80 -3.49
N GLN A 16 -4.96 0.74 -4.56
CA GLN A 16 -5.50 0.86 -5.91
C GLN A 16 -5.50 -0.52 -6.54
N ILE A 17 -6.67 -0.95 -7.00
CA ILE A 17 -6.84 -2.15 -7.80
C ILE A 17 -7.35 -1.68 -9.14
N GLN A 18 -6.51 -1.77 -10.18
CA GLN A 18 -6.83 -1.31 -11.53
C GLN A 18 -6.97 -2.48 -12.52
N PRO A 19 -7.83 -2.39 -13.53
CA PRO A 19 -7.70 -3.18 -14.76
C PRO A 19 -6.64 -2.62 -15.70
N SER A 20 -5.76 -3.46 -16.25
CA SER A 20 -4.89 -3.07 -17.37
C SER A 20 -5.27 -3.84 -18.65
N GLY A 21 -5.65 -3.14 -19.72
CA GLY A 21 -5.71 -3.71 -21.08
C GLY A 21 -6.83 -3.26 -22.04
N TYR A 22 -7.88 -2.54 -21.62
CA TYR A 22 -9.03 -2.22 -22.49
C TYR A 22 -9.56 -0.79 -22.30
N SER A 23 -10.18 -0.24 -23.36
CA SER A 23 -10.80 1.10 -23.51
C SER A 23 -11.14 1.86 -22.22
N TYR A 24 -10.87 3.17 -22.20
CA TYR A 24 -11.11 4.14 -21.12
C TYR A 24 -12.58 4.32 -20.65
N ASP A 25 -13.51 3.44 -21.06
CA ASP A 25 -14.95 3.66 -20.92
C ASP A 25 -15.55 3.26 -19.55
N SER A 26 -14.81 2.60 -18.66
CA SER A 26 -15.15 2.53 -17.22
C SER A 26 -14.02 1.95 -16.39
N LYS A 27 -13.47 2.72 -15.44
CA LYS A 27 -12.49 2.22 -14.47
C LYS A 27 -13.21 1.79 -13.20
N LYS A 28 -12.84 0.63 -12.65
CA LYS A 28 -13.31 0.16 -11.34
C LYS A 28 -12.13 0.10 -10.39
N GLU A 29 -12.33 0.60 -9.18
CA GLU A 29 -11.31 0.59 -8.14
C GLU A 29 -11.89 0.04 -6.83
N ILE A 30 -11.10 -0.73 -6.11
CA ILE A 30 -11.40 -1.17 -4.75
C ILE A 30 -10.44 -0.43 -3.82
N LEU A 31 -10.98 0.42 -2.95
CA LEU A 31 -10.21 1.07 -1.89
C LEU A 31 -10.45 0.30 -0.60
N ALA A 32 -9.41 -0.29 -0.05
CA ALA A 32 -9.47 -0.99 1.23
C ALA A 32 -8.69 -0.20 2.30
N ALA A 33 -9.06 -0.22 3.57
CA ALA A 33 -8.28 0.34 4.69
C ALA A 33 -8.98 0.06 6.00
N ARG A 34 -8.29 0.34 7.12
CA ARG A 34 -8.91 0.31 8.46
C ARG A 34 -9.88 1.48 8.69
N ARG A 35 -9.60 2.66 8.12
CA ARG A 35 -10.32 3.92 8.36
C ARG A 35 -11.30 4.20 7.22
N VAL A 36 -12.53 3.70 7.32
CA VAL A 36 -13.54 3.77 6.24
C VAL A 36 -13.94 5.20 5.90
N GLU A 37 -14.00 6.07 6.90
CA GLU A 37 -14.41 7.47 6.75
C GLU A 37 -13.46 8.23 5.81
N ARG A 38 -12.17 7.86 5.82
CA ARG A 38 -11.16 8.42 4.91
C ARG A 38 -11.29 7.89 3.50
N LEU A 39 -11.58 6.59 3.36
CA LEU A 39 -11.87 6.00 2.06
C LEU A 39 -13.10 6.65 1.43
N ASP A 40 -14.12 6.97 2.22
CA ASP A 40 -15.30 7.69 1.76
C ASP A 40 -14.98 9.10 1.28
N ALA A 41 -14.09 9.83 1.98
CA ALA A 41 -13.62 11.15 1.54
C ALA A 41 -12.83 11.06 0.22
N ILE A 42 -11.92 10.10 0.09
CA ILE A 42 -11.17 9.85 -1.14
C ILE A 42 -12.13 9.48 -2.28
N ARG A 43 -13.12 8.62 -2.00
CA ARG A 43 -14.15 8.25 -2.96
C ARG A 43 -14.91 9.48 -3.47
N GLN A 44 -15.28 10.42 -2.59
CA GLN A 44 -15.96 11.65 -2.99
C GLN A 44 -15.07 12.53 -3.89
N THR A 45 -13.79 12.67 -3.55
CA THR A 45 -12.82 13.39 -4.37
C THR A 45 -12.66 12.77 -5.76
N ILE A 46 -12.49 11.44 -5.83
CA ILE A 46 -12.37 10.72 -7.11
C ILE A 46 -13.68 10.81 -7.90
N ALA A 47 -14.84 10.62 -7.27
CA ALA A 47 -16.13 10.71 -7.97
C ALA A 47 -16.39 12.11 -8.56
N THR A 48 -15.86 13.17 -7.93
CA THR A 48 -15.95 14.54 -8.43
C THR A 48 -15.00 14.79 -9.59
N LYS A 49 -13.75 14.31 -9.51
CA LYS A 49 -12.71 14.55 -10.53
C LYS A 49 -12.80 13.60 -11.72
N TYR A 50 -13.30 12.38 -11.48
CA TYR A 50 -13.35 11.27 -12.43
C TYR A 50 -14.68 10.50 -12.29
N PRO A 51 -15.82 11.09 -12.70
CA PRO A 51 -17.15 10.51 -12.51
C PRO A 51 -17.38 9.15 -13.20
N GLN A 52 -16.51 8.79 -14.14
CA GLN A 52 -16.50 7.49 -14.82
C GLN A 52 -15.82 6.36 -14.02
N VAL A 53 -15.20 6.67 -12.88
CA VAL A 53 -14.52 5.70 -12.01
C VAL A 53 -15.51 5.20 -10.97
N ALA A 54 -15.86 3.92 -11.03
CA ALA A 54 -16.67 3.27 -10.01
C ALA A 54 -15.77 2.77 -8.87
N ILE A 55 -16.13 3.11 -7.63
CA ILE A 55 -15.31 2.82 -6.45
C ILE A 55 -16.08 1.94 -5.47
N HIS A 56 -15.47 0.83 -5.08
CA HIS A 56 -15.92 -0.02 -3.99
C HIS A 56 -15.03 0.19 -2.76
N VAL A 57 -15.63 0.59 -1.64
CA VAL A 57 -14.92 0.84 -0.39
C VAL A 57 -15.03 -0.38 0.52
N VAL A 58 -13.91 -0.79 1.12
CA VAL A 58 -13.82 -1.98 1.96
C VAL A 58 -13.09 -1.65 3.28
N ALA A 59 -13.70 -2.01 4.40
CA ALA A 59 -13.01 -2.02 5.69
C ALA A 59 -12.11 -3.27 5.79
N LEU A 60 -10.79 -3.09 5.81
CA LEU A 60 -9.84 -4.19 5.85
C LEU A 60 -8.62 -3.85 6.71
N ASP A 61 -8.33 -4.74 7.66
CA ASP A 61 -7.02 -4.80 8.31
C ASP A 61 -6.24 -6.00 7.76
N VAL A 62 -5.21 -5.71 6.96
CA VAL A 62 -4.39 -6.73 6.28
C VAL A 62 -3.63 -7.65 7.22
N ARG A 63 -3.54 -7.31 8.52
CA ARG A 63 -2.91 -8.18 9.52
C ARG A 63 -3.72 -9.45 9.78
N HIS A 64 -5.01 -9.46 9.42
CA HIS A 64 -5.96 -10.55 9.67
C HIS A 64 -6.30 -11.32 8.39
N LYS A 65 -5.65 -12.48 8.20
CA LYS A 65 -5.90 -13.34 7.04
C LYS A 65 -7.38 -13.70 6.84
N GLN A 66 -8.10 -14.03 7.91
CA GLN A 66 -9.51 -14.38 7.82
C GLN A 66 -10.36 -13.23 7.28
N GLN A 67 -10.04 -12.00 7.65
CA GLN A 67 -10.72 -10.81 7.12
C GLN A 67 -10.40 -10.60 5.63
N ILE A 68 -9.14 -10.81 5.22
CA ILE A 68 -8.75 -10.78 3.80
C ILE A 68 -9.57 -11.81 3.00
N ASP A 69 -9.59 -13.07 3.46
CA ASP A 69 -10.30 -14.15 2.77
C ASP A 69 -11.81 -13.83 2.66
N GLN A 70 -12.40 -13.36 3.75
CA GLN A 70 -13.81 -12.96 3.80
C GLN A 70 -14.09 -11.83 2.79
N VAL A 71 -13.35 -10.73 2.88
CA VAL A 71 -13.51 -9.57 1.99
C VAL A 71 -13.41 -9.97 0.52
N VAL A 72 -12.38 -10.74 0.15
CA VAL A 72 -12.18 -11.15 -1.25
C VAL A 72 -13.32 -12.05 -1.73
N SER A 73 -13.86 -12.92 -0.87
CA SER A 73 -15.00 -13.78 -1.19
C SER A 73 -16.32 -13.03 -1.34
N GLU A 74 -16.50 -11.96 -0.55
CA GLU A 74 -17.71 -11.14 -0.49
C GLU A 74 -17.71 -9.98 -1.50
N LEU A 75 -16.61 -9.77 -2.25
CA LEU A 75 -16.56 -8.77 -3.30
C LEU A 75 -17.75 -8.94 -4.27
N PRO A 76 -18.43 -7.83 -4.65
CA PRO A 76 -19.49 -7.91 -5.63
C PRO A 76 -18.98 -8.53 -6.94
N GLU A 77 -19.85 -9.24 -7.67
CA GLU A 77 -19.45 -9.96 -8.88
C GLU A 77 -18.71 -9.09 -9.90
N SER A 78 -19.11 -7.81 -9.99
CA SER A 78 -18.49 -6.82 -10.87
C SER A 78 -17.06 -6.41 -10.48
N TYR A 79 -16.58 -6.80 -9.30
CA TYR A 79 -15.26 -6.50 -8.70
C TYR A 79 -14.43 -7.77 -8.39
N LYS A 80 -14.99 -8.98 -8.55
CA LYS A 80 -14.26 -10.23 -8.25
C LYS A 80 -13.05 -10.48 -9.15
N HIS A 81 -13.03 -9.88 -10.34
CA HIS A 81 -11.90 -9.99 -11.26
C HIS A 81 -10.90 -8.86 -10.99
N ILE A 82 -9.99 -9.13 -10.06
CA ILE A 82 -8.90 -8.21 -9.69
C ILE A 82 -7.74 -8.37 -10.67
N ASP A 83 -7.51 -7.36 -11.48
CA ASP A 83 -6.49 -7.37 -12.55
C ASP A 83 -5.15 -6.78 -12.08
N VAL A 84 -5.16 -5.78 -11.20
CA VAL A 84 -3.95 -5.23 -10.56
C VAL A 84 -4.15 -5.28 -9.05
N LEU A 85 -3.17 -5.83 -8.33
CA LEU A 85 -3.08 -5.75 -6.88
C LEU A 85 -1.95 -4.81 -6.51
N VAL A 86 -2.25 -3.71 -5.81
CA VAL A 86 -1.23 -2.85 -5.19
C VAL A 86 -1.14 -3.16 -3.70
N ASN A 87 -0.09 -3.84 -3.27
CA ASN A 87 0.23 -4.02 -1.86
C ASN A 87 0.90 -2.73 -1.33
N ASN A 88 0.07 -1.72 -1.06
CA ASN A 88 0.51 -0.41 -0.55
C ASN A 88 0.63 -0.36 0.97
N ALA A 89 -0.31 -0.99 1.69
CA ALA A 89 -0.37 -0.90 3.14
C ALA A 89 0.97 -1.22 3.81
N GLY A 90 1.49 -0.22 4.53
CA GLY A 90 2.74 -0.33 5.24
C GLY A 90 2.89 0.80 6.24
N MET A 91 3.71 0.56 7.26
CA MET A 91 4.05 1.56 8.25
C MET A 91 5.46 1.37 8.78
N VAL A 92 5.96 2.39 9.46
CA VAL A 92 7.10 2.33 10.36
C VAL A 92 6.65 2.84 11.73
N LEU A 93 7.19 2.28 12.80
CA LEU A 93 6.98 2.75 14.16
C LEU A 93 8.34 2.99 14.80
N GLY A 94 8.52 4.19 15.36
CA GLY A 94 9.71 4.54 16.11
C GLY A 94 10.97 4.82 15.29
N LEU A 95 12.03 5.07 16.05
CA LEU A 95 13.41 5.25 15.60
C LEU A 95 14.37 4.52 16.55
N ASP A 96 13.85 3.54 17.27
CA ASP A 96 14.51 2.91 18.40
C ASP A 96 15.69 2.06 17.91
N HIS A 97 16.79 2.09 18.68
CA HIS A 97 17.90 1.18 18.43
C HIS A 97 17.45 -0.25 18.68
N LEU A 98 18.11 -1.23 18.03
CA LEU A 98 17.66 -2.63 18.06
C LEU A 98 17.44 -3.19 19.47
N VAL A 99 18.23 -2.75 20.45
CA VAL A 99 18.13 -3.18 21.86
C VAL A 99 16.89 -2.66 22.58
N ASP A 100 16.27 -1.60 22.06
CA ASP A 100 15.13 -0.89 22.66
C ASP A 100 13.82 -1.11 21.88
N VAL A 101 13.84 -1.96 20.85
CA VAL A 101 12.66 -2.26 20.03
C VAL A 101 11.56 -2.88 20.90
N ASN A 102 10.39 -2.26 20.88
CA ASN A 102 9.20 -2.79 21.52
C ASN A 102 8.64 -3.99 20.73
N GLU A 103 8.25 -5.05 21.45
CA GLU A 103 7.72 -6.30 20.87
C GLU A 103 6.43 -6.08 20.07
N GLU A 104 5.48 -5.29 20.57
CA GLU A 104 4.21 -5.02 19.90
C GLU A 104 4.41 -4.21 18.60
N GLU A 105 5.36 -3.26 18.60
CA GLU A 105 5.70 -2.49 17.42
C GLU A 105 6.43 -3.34 16.36
N PHE A 106 7.30 -4.25 16.82
CA PHE A 106 7.92 -5.27 15.96
C PHE A 106 6.85 -6.11 15.28
N ASP A 107 5.94 -6.69 16.06
CA ASP A 107 4.86 -7.55 15.57
C ASP A 107 3.95 -6.79 14.61
N THR A 108 3.61 -5.54 14.95
CA THR A 108 2.76 -4.69 14.11
C THR A 108 3.39 -4.39 12.75
N MET A 109 4.69 -4.06 12.71
CA MET A 109 5.40 -3.78 11.46
C MET A 109 5.49 -5.03 10.58
N PHE A 110 5.83 -6.20 11.14
CA PHE A 110 5.87 -7.45 10.38
C PHE A 110 4.48 -7.91 9.93
N ALA A 111 3.48 -7.80 10.80
CA ALA A 111 2.10 -8.16 10.49
C ALA A 111 1.53 -7.31 9.35
N THR A 112 1.86 -6.01 9.31
CA THR A 112 1.37 -5.09 8.28
C THR A 112 2.18 -5.22 6.99
N ASN A 113 3.49 -4.97 7.06
CA ASN A 113 4.34 -4.78 5.88
C ASN A 113 4.63 -6.09 5.15
N VAL A 114 4.68 -7.21 5.87
CA VAL A 114 5.11 -8.51 5.31
C VAL A 114 3.93 -9.48 5.24
N LYS A 115 3.34 -9.82 6.38
CA LYS A 115 2.24 -10.79 6.46
C LYS A 115 1.02 -10.33 5.66
N GLY A 116 0.65 -9.05 5.76
CA GLY A 116 -0.45 -8.47 4.99
C GLY A 116 -0.25 -8.59 3.48
N LEU A 117 0.93 -8.21 2.99
CA LEU A 117 1.31 -8.37 1.58
C LEU A 117 1.21 -9.83 1.12
N VAL A 118 1.77 -10.76 1.90
CA VAL A 118 1.77 -12.19 1.55
C VAL A 118 0.34 -12.71 1.45
N PHE A 119 -0.51 -12.42 2.44
CA PHE A 119 -1.86 -12.98 2.47
C PHE A 119 -2.83 -12.34 1.49
N LEU A 120 -2.72 -11.04 1.22
CA LEU A 120 -3.44 -10.43 0.11
C LEU A 120 -3.05 -11.04 -1.24
N THR A 121 -1.74 -11.22 -1.45
CA THR A 121 -1.24 -11.86 -2.67
C THR A 121 -1.76 -13.30 -2.80
N GLN A 122 -1.73 -14.09 -1.72
CA GLN A 122 -2.28 -15.45 -1.71
C GLN A 122 -3.77 -15.51 -2.01
N ALA A 123 -4.56 -14.54 -1.53
CA ALA A 123 -6.00 -14.50 -1.77
C ALA A 123 -6.35 -14.15 -3.23
N ILE A 124 -5.52 -13.33 -3.89
CA ILE A 124 -5.85 -12.75 -5.20
C ILE A 124 -5.15 -13.50 -6.35
N LEU A 125 -3.90 -13.93 -6.18
CA LEU A 125 -3.09 -14.57 -7.20
C LEU A 125 -3.75 -15.81 -7.85
N PRO A 126 -4.46 -16.70 -7.13
CA PRO A 126 -5.14 -17.84 -7.76
C PRO A 126 -6.12 -17.41 -8.85
N GLY A 127 -6.84 -16.31 -8.64
CA GLY A 127 -7.75 -15.75 -9.62
C GLY A 127 -7.02 -15.21 -10.85
N MET A 128 -5.89 -14.53 -10.66
CA MET A 128 -5.03 -14.07 -11.77
C MET A 128 -4.48 -15.25 -12.58
N LYS A 129 -4.01 -16.32 -11.90
CA LYS A 129 -3.50 -17.54 -12.55
C LYS A 129 -4.59 -18.24 -13.37
N ALA A 130 -5.80 -18.35 -12.84
CA ALA A 130 -6.92 -18.96 -13.56
C ALA A 130 -7.26 -18.20 -14.86
N ARG A 131 -7.12 -16.86 -14.85
CA ARG A 131 -7.42 -16.00 -16.00
C ARG A 131 -6.21 -15.76 -16.92
N GLN A 132 -5.01 -16.21 -16.53
CA GLN A 132 -3.76 -15.92 -17.25
C GLN A 132 -3.59 -14.40 -17.52
N THR A 133 -3.89 -13.58 -16.52
CA THR A 133 -3.69 -12.13 -16.58
C THR A 133 -3.62 -11.57 -15.16
N GLY A 134 -2.76 -10.58 -14.96
CA GLY A 134 -2.66 -9.88 -13.68
C GLY A 134 -1.37 -9.09 -13.54
N HIS A 135 -1.37 -8.15 -12.61
CA HIS A 135 -0.18 -7.42 -12.18
C HIS A 135 -0.18 -7.23 -10.67
N ILE A 136 0.88 -7.63 -10.01
CA ILE A 136 1.09 -7.38 -8.58
C ILE A 136 2.15 -6.29 -8.45
N ILE A 137 1.82 -5.21 -7.73
CA ILE A 137 2.72 -4.10 -7.44
C ILE A 137 2.93 -4.05 -5.93
N ASN A 138 4.18 -4.24 -5.50
CA ASN A 138 4.54 -4.20 -4.09
C ASN A 138 5.24 -2.86 -3.77
N ILE A 139 4.75 -2.15 -2.75
CA ILE A 139 5.40 -0.92 -2.30
C ILE A 139 6.54 -1.27 -1.35
N GLY A 140 7.76 -1.24 -1.89
CA GLY A 140 9.02 -1.41 -1.17
C GLY A 140 9.45 -0.14 -0.44
N SER A 141 10.75 0.11 -0.43
CA SER A 141 11.40 1.33 0.07
C SER A 141 12.89 1.26 -0.26
N VAL A 142 13.59 2.39 -0.37
CA VAL A 142 15.06 2.41 -0.30
C VAL A 142 15.60 1.74 0.98
N ALA A 143 14.81 1.73 2.06
CA ALA A 143 15.13 1.00 3.29
C ALA A 143 15.19 -0.53 3.10
N GLY A 144 14.59 -1.06 2.03
CA GLY A 144 14.70 -2.47 1.62
C GLY A 144 15.96 -2.78 0.82
N LYS A 145 16.81 -1.77 0.57
CA LYS A 145 18.09 -1.87 -0.14
C LYS A 145 19.26 -1.42 0.71
N GLN A 146 19.03 -0.43 1.57
CA GLN A 146 20.03 0.16 2.43
C GLN A 146 19.45 0.36 3.83
N SER A 147 20.08 -0.30 4.81
CA SER A 147 19.70 -0.17 6.22
C SER A 147 20.27 1.11 6.85
N TYR A 148 19.59 1.62 7.88
CA TYR A 148 20.02 2.80 8.62
C TYR A 148 19.83 2.64 10.15
N PRO A 149 20.60 3.36 10.99
CA PRO A 149 20.46 3.31 12.45
C PRO A 149 19.05 3.72 12.91
N GLY A 150 18.48 3.01 13.88
CA GLY A 150 17.10 3.24 14.34
C GLY A 150 16.01 2.72 13.39
N GLY A 151 16.38 2.18 12.23
CA GLY A 151 15.46 1.60 11.24
C GLY A 151 15.45 0.08 11.20
N SER A 152 16.07 -0.60 12.17
CA SER A 152 16.39 -2.03 12.09
C SER A 152 15.21 -2.90 11.65
N ILE A 153 14.05 -2.74 12.30
CA ILE A 153 12.85 -3.53 12.01
C ILE A 153 12.21 -3.12 10.69
N TYR A 154 12.03 -1.82 10.44
CA TYR A 154 11.46 -1.35 9.18
C TYR A 154 12.30 -1.78 7.97
N CYS A 155 13.61 -1.60 8.03
CA CYS A 155 14.56 -2.09 7.02
C CYS A 155 14.42 -3.59 6.82
N ALA A 156 14.35 -4.39 7.89
CA ALA A 156 14.14 -5.82 7.80
C ALA A 156 12.82 -6.16 7.08
N THR A 157 11.71 -5.50 7.41
CA THR A 157 10.43 -5.73 6.71
C THR A 157 10.51 -5.37 5.23
N LYS A 158 11.14 -4.26 4.85
CA LYS A 158 11.26 -3.85 3.44
C LYS A 158 12.26 -4.69 2.65
N HIS A 159 13.29 -5.26 3.30
CA HIS A 159 14.13 -6.30 2.70
C HIS A 159 13.34 -7.60 2.47
N ALA A 160 12.45 -7.97 3.39
CA ALA A 160 11.56 -9.10 3.20
C ALA A 160 10.61 -8.87 2.02
N VAL A 161 9.99 -7.68 1.90
CA VAL A 161 9.18 -7.30 0.73
C VAL A 161 9.99 -7.43 -0.58
N ASP A 162 11.25 -6.98 -0.58
CA ASP A 162 12.12 -7.09 -1.76
C ASP A 162 12.41 -8.54 -2.15
N ALA A 163 12.76 -9.37 -1.17
CA ALA A 163 13.04 -10.78 -1.39
C ALA A 163 11.80 -11.53 -1.87
N ILE A 164 10.63 -11.29 -1.25
CA ILE A 164 9.35 -11.89 -1.63
C ILE A 164 8.96 -11.49 -3.05
N THR A 165 9.09 -10.21 -3.41
CA THR A 165 8.77 -9.73 -4.76
C THR A 165 9.61 -10.46 -5.80
N LYS A 166 10.93 -10.53 -5.61
CA LYS A 166 11.84 -11.22 -6.54
C LYS A 166 11.53 -12.71 -6.66
N ALA A 167 11.32 -13.39 -5.52
CA ALA A 167 10.96 -14.80 -5.51
C ALA A 167 9.66 -15.03 -6.29
N LEU A 168 8.63 -14.21 -6.04
CA LEU A 168 7.35 -14.30 -6.72
C LEU A 168 7.47 -14.05 -8.24
N THR A 169 8.32 -13.12 -8.67
CA THR A 169 8.61 -12.93 -10.10
C THR A 169 9.15 -14.22 -10.73
N TYR A 170 10.07 -14.93 -10.06
CA TYR A 170 10.61 -16.19 -10.56
C TYR A 170 9.59 -17.32 -10.54
N GLU A 171 8.73 -17.38 -9.52
CA GLU A 171 7.64 -18.36 -9.41
C GLU A 171 6.57 -18.21 -10.49
N LEU A 172 6.47 -17.02 -11.11
CA LEU A 172 5.46 -16.69 -12.12
C LEU A 172 6.03 -16.56 -13.54
N VAL A 173 7.29 -16.94 -13.76
CA VAL A 173 8.00 -16.79 -15.04
C VAL A 173 7.34 -17.55 -16.20
N ASP A 174 6.58 -18.60 -15.89
CA ASP A 174 5.81 -19.41 -16.84
C ASP A 174 4.38 -18.88 -17.08
N THR A 175 4.04 -17.73 -16.51
CA THR A 175 2.72 -17.08 -16.64
C THR A 175 2.85 -15.68 -17.23
N PRO A 176 1.77 -15.09 -17.79
CA PRO A 176 1.77 -13.71 -18.24
C PRO A 176 1.56 -12.69 -17.10
N ILE A 177 1.53 -13.13 -15.83
CA ILE A 177 1.31 -12.27 -14.67
C ILE A 177 2.59 -11.48 -14.38
N ARG A 178 2.45 -10.16 -14.25
CA ARG A 178 3.59 -9.28 -13.93
C ARG A 178 3.71 -9.08 -12.43
N VAL A 179 4.94 -8.91 -11.96
CA VAL A 179 5.23 -8.49 -10.59
C VAL A 179 6.22 -7.33 -10.66
N SER A 180 5.85 -6.20 -10.06
CA SER A 180 6.68 -4.99 -9.98
C SER A 180 6.85 -4.56 -8.53
N GLN A 181 7.91 -3.78 -8.29
CA GLN A 181 8.14 -3.16 -6.99
C GLN A 181 8.56 -1.71 -7.17
N ILE A 182 7.90 -0.82 -6.44
CA ILE A 182 8.26 0.60 -6.37
C ILE A 182 9.03 0.79 -5.05
N CYS A 183 10.17 1.48 -5.08
CA CYS A 183 11.02 1.68 -3.89
C CYS A 183 11.15 3.17 -3.57
N PRO A 184 10.15 3.78 -2.91
CA PRO A 184 10.19 5.20 -2.59
C PRO A 184 11.34 5.57 -1.64
N GLY A 185 11.82 6.80 -1.79
CA GLY A 185 12.75 7.49 -0.89
C GLY A 185 12.04 8.13 0.30
N LEU A 186 12.33 9.40 0.56
CA LEU A 186 11.57 10.22 1.51
C LEU A 186 10.33 10.76 0.80
N VAL A 187 9.15 10.35 1.26
CA VAL A 187 7.85 10.79 0.75
C VAL A 187 7.08 11.45 1.89
N ASP A 188 6.62 12.69 1.70
CA ASP A 188 5.81 13.39 2.69
C ASP A 188 4.36 12.90 2.63
N THR A 189 4.07 11.90 3.46
CA THR A 189 2.73 11.36 3.72
C THR A 189 2.50 11.25 5.24
N GLU A 190 1.36 10.70 5.66
CA GLU A 190 1.14 10.33 7.07
C GLU A 190 2.16 9.33 7.61
N PHE A 191 2.98 8.71 6.77
CA PHE A 191 4.04 7.78 7.14
C PHE A 191 4.90 8.27 8.32
N SER A 192 5.35 9.52 8.27
CA SER A 192 6.16 10.12 9.34
C SER A 192 5.35 10.47 10.59
N THR A 193 4.06 10.82 10.44
CA THR A 193 3.16 11.04 11.59
C THR A 193 2.89 9.73 12.33
N VAL A 194 2.64 8.64 11.60
CA VAL A 194 2.48 7.28 12.16
C VAL A 194 3.77 6.84 12.86
N ARG A 195 4.93 7.06 12.22
CA ARG A 195 6.25 6.77 12.78
C ARG A 195 6.44 7.31 14.18
N PHE A 196 6.03 8.55 14.40
CA PHE A 196 6.21 9.25 15.66
C PHE A 196 4.94 9.30 16.51
N ARG A 197 4.03 8.34 16.33
CA ARG A 197 2.85 8.15 17.21
C ARG A 197 1.97 9.41 17.29
N GLY A 198 1.87 10.17 16.19
CA GLY A 198 1.10 11.40 16.09
C GLY A 198 1.87 12.69 16.43
N ASP A 199 3.16 12.59 16.78
CA ASP A 199 4.03 13.75 17.03
C ASP A 199 4.36 14.46 15.70
N LYS A 200 3.52 15.45 15.35
CA LYS A 200 3.62 16.22 14.12
C LYS A 200 4.93 17.01 14.02
N GLU A 201 5.45 17.52 15.14
CA GLU A 201 6.69 18.29 15.13
C GLU A 201 7.88 17.40 14.73
N LYS A 202 7.94 16.17 15.24
CA LYS A 202 8.96 15.21 14.79
C LYS A 202 8.75 14.77 13.36
N ALA A 203 7.51 14.59 12.93
CA ALA A 203 7.18 14.20 11.55
C ALA A 203 7.66 15.27 10.55
N ASP A 204 7.32 16.54 10.78
CA ASP A 204 7.68 17.65 9.90
C ASP A 204 9.20 17.87 9.87
N ASN A 205 9.89 17.65 11.00
CA ASN A 205 11.34 17.75 11.08
C ASN A 205 12.09 16.72 10.22
N VAL A 206 11.47 15.61 9.81
CA VAL A 206 12.09 14.64 8.87
C VAL A 206 12.40 15.29 7.52
N TYR A 207 11.57 16.23 7.08
CA TYR A 207 11.66 16.85 5.76
C TYR A 207 12.31 18.24 5.80
N LYS A 208 12.70 18.72 6.98
CA LYS A 208 13.28 20.06 7.15
C LYS A 208 14.58 20.21 6.35
N GLY A 209 14.56 21.15 5.41
CA GLY A 209 15.72 21.47 4.58
C GLY A 209 15.88 20.62 3.31
N ILE A 210 14.89 19.79 2.97
CA ILE A 210 14.82 19.03 1.72
C ILE A 210 13.45 19.20 1.05
N GLN A 211 13.37 18.90 -0.24
CA GLN A 211 12.10 18.76 -0.95
C GLN A 211 11.81 17.26 -1.08
N PRO A 212 10.93 16.67 -0.24
CA PRO A 212 10.57 15.26 -0.34
C PRO A 212 9.69 15.01 -1.58
N LEU A 213 9.54 13.73 -1.95
CA LEU A 213 8.48 13.33 -2.87
C LEU A 213 7.12 13.52 -2.18
N VAL A 214 6.07 13.72 -2.95
CA VAL A 214 4.69 13.64 -2.46
C VAL A 214 4.05 12.34 -2.95
N GLY A 215 2.97 11.89 -2.31
CA GLY A 215 2.36 10.61 -2.72
C GLY A 215 1.80 10.62 -4.15
N GLN A 216 1.52 11.80 -4.72
CA GLN A 216 1.19 11.93 -6.14
C GLN A 216 2.36 11.52 -7.07
N ASP A 217 3.61 11.74 -6.65
CA ASP A 217 4.78 11.32 -7.44
C ASP A 217 4.87 9.80 -7.53
N ILE A 218 4.49 9.09 -6.45
CA ILE A 218 4.44 7.63 -6.41
C ILE A 218 3.25 7.08 -7.21
N GLY A 219 2.09 7.74 -7.14
CA GLY A 219 0.88 7.31 -7.86
C GLY A 219 0.99 7.39 -9.39
N ASN A 220 1.89 8.24 -9.91
CA ASN A 220 2.06 8.47 -11.35
C ASN A 220 3.08 7.54 -12.03
N GLU A 221 3.77 6.64 -11.32
CA GLU A 221 4.77 5.74 -11.92
C GLU A 221 4.18 4.47 -12.59
N ASN A 222 2.88 4.45 -12.88
CA ASN A 222 2.16 3.26 -13.39
C ASN A 222 1.87 3.30 -14.91
#